data_AF-A0A1Q7HUN7-F1
#
_entry.id   AF-A0A1Q7HUN7-F1
#
_cell.length_a   1.000
_cell.length_b   1.000
_cell.length_c   1.000
_cell.angle_alpha   90.00
_cell.angle_beta   90.00
_cell.angle_gamma   90.00
#
_symmetry.space_group_name_H-M   'P 1'
#
loop_
_entity.id
_entity.type
_entity.pdbx_description
1 polymer ?
#
loop_
_entity_poly.entity_id
_entity_poly.type
_entity_poly.pdbx_seq_one_letter_code
_entity_poly.pdbx_strand_id
1 'polypeptide(L)'
;MAGGGQAGGHRGPTAAAAPPEATGRPEAAPAPKTPEPRGPIHRRLESRQGQSYDALLERNSDGWSLTIVQLPRQLGVGKPDLQEICPDYAAAEKTLREFVRTH
;
A
#
# COMPACT_ATOMS: atom_id res chain seq x y z
N MET A 1 -20.64 79.04 -3.84
CA MET A 1 -19.18 79.14 -3.62
C MET A 1 -18.86 78.22 -2.46
N ALA A 2 -18.37 77.01 -2.69
CA ALA A 2 -16.97 76.65 -2.96
C ALA A 2 -16.10 76.68 -1.68
N GLY A 3 -15.42 75.56 -1.44
CA GLY A 3 -14.38 75.36 -0.41
C GLY A 3 -14.91 74.64 0.82
N GLY A 4 -14.39 73.50 1.27
CA GLY A 4 -13.12 72.82 1.01
C GLY A 4 -12.70 72.16 2.33
N GLY A 5 -12.22 70.91 2.30
CA GLY A 5 -11.63 70.28 3.49
C GLY A 5 -11.83 68.76 3.56
N GLN A 6 -11.01 68.01 2.83
CA GLN A 6 -10.77 66.58 3.07
C GLN A 6 -9.89 66.41 4.31
N ALA A 7 -10.21 65.41 5.15
CA ALA A 7 -9.21 64.59 5.82
C ALA A 7 -9.84 63.30 6.36
N GLY A 8 -9.24 62.17 6.01
CA GLY A 8 -9.17 61.02 6.92
C GLY A 8 -10.00 59.80 6.55
N GLY A 9 -9.31 58.75 6.09
CA GLY A 9 -9.50 57.47 6.74
C GLY A 9 -9.85 56.27 5.86
N HIS A 10 -8.79 55.56 5.48
CA HIS A 10 -8.63 54.11 5.67
C HIS A 10 -9.34 53.09 4.76
N ARG A 11 -8.46 52.17 4.32
CA ARG A 11 -8.68 50.74 4.01
C ARG A 11 -9.15 50.41 2.60
N GLY A 12 -8.16 50.27 1.71
CA GLY A 12 -8.25 49.28 0.64
C GLY A 12 -8.24 47.86 1.25
N PRO A 13 -9.20 46.99 0.90
CA PRO A 13 -9.02 45.56 1.11
C PRO A 13 -8.10 45.02 0.01
N THR A 14 -6.99 44.43 0.45
CA THR A 14 -6.08 43.64 -0.39
C THR A 14 -6.89 42.52 -1.06
N ALA A 15 -6.65 42.32 -2.35
CA ALA A 15 -7.28 41.29 -3.16
C ALA A 15 -6.97 39.90 -2.56
N ALA A 16 -7.99 39.21 -2.09
CA ALA A 16 -7.89 37.81 -1.67
C ALA A 16 -7.75 36.94 -2.92
N ALA A 17 -6.67 36.17 -2.95
CA ALA A 17 -6.33 35.20 -3.99
C ALA A 17 -7.45 34.17 -4.21
N ALA A 18 -7.59 33.76 -5.48
CA ALA A 18 -8.56 32.79 -5.97
C ALA A 18 -8.51 31.43 -5.23
N PRO A 19 -9.63 30.69 -5.17
CA PRO A 19 -9.66 29.36 -4.58
C PRO A 19 -8.77 28.38 -5.36
N PRO A 20 -8.07 27.45 -4.69
CA PRO A 20 -7.31 26.42 -5.37
C PRO A 20 -8.27 25.46 -6.08
N GLU A 21 -7.96 25.19 -7.34
CA GLU A 21 -8.59 24.16 -8.16
C GLU A 21 -8.59 22.83 -7.42
N ALA A 22 -9.78 22.25 -7.22
CA ALA A 22 -9.93 20.86 -6.80
C ALA A 22 -9.52 19.95 -7.96
N THR A 23 -8.21 19.77 -8.13
CA THR A 23 -7.64 18.79 -9.04
C THR A 23 -8.07 17.40 -8.60
N GLY A 24 -8.92 16.79 -9.42
CA GLY A 24 -8.99 15.35 -9.67
C GLY A 24 -8.90 14.43 -8.45
N ARG A 25 -10.04 13.88 -8.04
CA ARG A 25 -10.08 12.53 -7.47
C ARG A 25 -9.21 11.63 -8.36
N PRO A 26 -8.15 10.97 -7.87
CA PRO A 26 -7.50 9.97 -8.68
C PRO A 26 -8.54 8.88 -8.94
N GLU A 27 -9.05 8.89 -10.17
CA GLU A 27 -9.65 7.72 -10.79
C GLU A 27 -8.68 6.57 -10.50
N ALA A 28 -9.16 5.55 -9.77
CA ALA A 28 -8.35 4.41 -9.43
C ALA A 28 -7.99 3.70 -10.74
N ALA A 29 -6.85 4.09 -11.32
CA ALA A 29 -6.26 3.38 -12.44
C ALA A 29 -6.23 1.89 -12.05
N PRO A 30 -6.60 0.98 -12.97
CA PRO A 30 -6.46 -0.45 -12.70
C PRO A 30 -5.02 -0.67 -12.26
N ALA A 31 -4.85 -1.25 -11.06
CA ALA A 31 -3.55 -1.39 -10.42
C ALA A 31 -2.50 -1.84 -11.44
N PRO A 32 -1.34 -1.15 -11.55
CA PRO A 32 -0.33 -1.53 -12.51
C PRO A 32 -0.03 -3.01 -12.27
N LYS A 33 -0.15 -3.83 -13.34
CA LYS A 33 0.19 -5.25 -13.31
C LYS A 33 1.56 -5.33 -12.65
N THR A 34 1.59 -5.79 -11.39
CA THR A 34 2.81 -5.70 -10.59
C THR A 34 3.86 -6.51 -11.35
N PRO A 35 4.95 -5.88 -11.82
CA PRO A 35 5.93 -6.58 -12.63
C PRO A 35 6.44 -7.76 -11.82
N GLU A 36 6.48 -8.94 -12.44
CA GLU A 36 7.01 -10.13 -11.78
C GLU A 36 8.40 -9.81 -11.23
N PRO A 37 8.61 -9.98 -9.92
CA PRO A 37 9.90 -9.67 -9.32
C PRO A 37 10.94 -10.65 -9.83
N ARG A 38 12.15 -10.13 -10.05
CA ARG A 38 13.28 -10.90 -10.59
C ARG A 38 13.98 -11.77 -9.55
N GLY A 39 13.48 -11.82 -8.32
CA GLY A 39 14.13 -12.50 -7.20
C GLY A 39 13.15 -12.83 -6.06
N PRO A 40 13.66 -13.45 -4.98
CA PRO A 40 12.86 -13.82 -3.83
C PRO A 40 12.21 -12.59 -3.19
N ILE A 41 10.92 -12.68 -2.89
CA ILE A 41 10.18 -11.66 -2.16
C ILE A 41 9.96 -12.17 -0.75
N HIS A 42 10.45 -11.42 0.23
CA HIS A 42 10.06 -11.59 1.62
C HIS A 42 9.02 -10.54 1.99
N ARG A 43 7.92 -10.98 2.60
CA ARG A 43 6.84 -10.12 3.05
C ARG A 43 6.41 -10.55 4.44
N ARG A 44 6.54 -9.64 5.41
CA ARG A 44 5.93 -9.82 6.72
C ARG A 44 4.44 -9.54 6.63
N LEU A 45 3.65 -10.44 7.19
CA LEU A 45 2.21 -10.37 7.28
C LEU A 45 1.77 -10.35 8.74
N GLU A 46 0.60 -9.80 8.97
CA GLU A 46 -0.10 -9.93 10.24
C GLU A 46 -1.51 -10.43 9.93
N SER A 47 -1.94 -11.47 10.64
CA SER A 47 -3.29 -11.98 10.49
C SER A 47 -4.28 -11.21 11.36
N ARG A 48 -5.57 -11.43 11.12
CA ARG A 48 -6.63 -10.73 11.86
C ARG A 48 -6.64 -11.09 13.35
N GLN A 49 -6.06 -12.23 13.69
CA GLN A 49 -5.92 -12.71 15.08
C GLN A 49 -4.69 -12.12 15.78
N GLY A 50 -3.94 -11.23 15.13
CA GLY A 50 -2.72 -10.61 15.67
C GLY A 50 -1.47 -11.48 15.56
N GLN A 51 -1.53 -12.56 14.77
CA GLN A 51 -0.38 -13.45 14.55
C GLN A 51 0.49 -12.87 13.44
N SER A 52 1.80 -12.74 13.70
CA SER A 52 2.76 -12.37 12.65
C SER A 52 3.11 -13.59 11.80
N TYR A 53 3.33 -13.39 10.51
CA TYR A 53 3.89 -14.40 9.60
C TYR A 53 4.97 -13.75 8.72
N ASP A 54 5.94 -14.53 8.27
CA ASP A 54 6.84 -14.19 7.18
C ASP A 54 6.45 -15.04 5.98
N ALA A 55 6.22 -14.40 4.84
CA ALA A 55 5.95 -15.07 3.58
C ALA A 55 7.10 -14.85 2.61
N LEU A 56 7.54 -15.94 2.02
CA LEU A 56 8.60 -16.00 1.04
C LEU A 56 8.00 -16.48 -0.29
N LEU A 57 8.10 -15.64 -1.32
CA LEU A 57 7.72 -15.98 -2.68
C LEU A 57 8.98 -16.07 -3.52
N GLU A 58 9.26 -17.25 -4.07
CA GLU A 58 10.46 -17.52 -4.85
C GLU A 58 10.09 -18.10 -6.21
N ARG A 59 10.74 -17.62 -7.27
CA ARG A 59 10.59 -18.22 -8.58
C ARG A 59 11.53 -19.41 -8.71
N ASN A 60 10.96 -20.59 -8.90
CA ASN A 60 11.63 -21.86 -9.16
C ASN A 60 11.42 -22.31 -10.61
N SER A 61 12.10 -23.38 -11.01
CA SER A 61 11.96 -23.97 -12.36
C SER A 61 10.54 -24.44 -12.67
N ASP A 62 9.80 -24.88 -11.64
CA ASP A 62 8.43 -25.41 -11.74
C ASP A 62 7.33 -24.34 -11.59
N GLY A 63 7.68 -23.10 -11.22
CA GLY A 63 6.70 -22.04 -10.96
C GLY A 63 7.12 -21.10 -9.83
N TRP A 64 6.14 -20.52 -9.14
CA TRP A 64 6.35 -19.66 -7.98
C TRP A 64 6.08 -20.43 -6.69
N SER A 65 7.10 -20.66 -5.88
CA SER A 65 6.95 -21.26 -4.56
C SER A 65 6.58 -20.20 -3.54
N LEU A 66 5.48 -20.44 -2.84
CA LEU A 66 5.02 -19.66 -1.71
C LEU A 66 5.30 -20.46 -0.43
N THR A 67 6.06 -19.88 0.48
CA THR A 67 6.32 -20.42 1.82
C THR A 67 5.86 -19.41 2.86
N ILE A 68 5.03 -19.81 3.81
CA ILE A 68 4.56 -18.94 4.91
C ILE A 68 4.95 -19.55 6.25
N VAL A 69 5.61 -18.77 7.10
CA VAL A 69 6.06 -19.15 8.43
C VAL A 69 5.53 -18.18 9.49
N GLN A 70 4.77 -18.67 10.47
CA GLN A 70 4.33 -17.83 11.60
C GLN A 70 5.52 -17.31 12.42
N LEU A 71 5.51 -16.07 12.92
CA LEU A 71 6.50 -15.47 13.82
C LEU A 71 5.86 -15.12 15.19
N PRO A 72 6.62 -15.09 16.30
CA PRO A 72 7.97 -15.63 16.43
C PRO A 72 7.94 -17.16 16.49
N ARG A 73 8.80 -17.84 15.73
CA ARG A 73 9.04 -19.27 15.95
C ARG A 73 10.08 -19.40 17.04
N GLN A 74 9.78 -20.18 18.08
CA GLN A 74 10.82 -20.56 19.02
C GLN A 74 11.92 -21.33 18.28
N LEU A 75 13.18 -21.03 18.61
CA LEU A 75 14.36 -21.67 18.04
C LEU A 75 14.22 -23.20 18.13
N GLY A 76 14.09 -23.86 16.98
CA GLY A 76 14.10 -25.32 16.87
C GLY A 76 12.86 -25.97 16.26
N VAL A 77 11.76 -25.23 16.03
CA VAL A 77 10.56 -25.83 15.39
C VAL A 77 9.99 -24.85 14.37
N GLY A 78 10.11 -25.17 13.09
CA GLY A 78 9.64 -24.27 12.05
C GLY A 78 9.19 -24.98 10.78
N LYS A 79 8.28 -25.95 10.88
CA LYS A 79 7.56 -26.44 9.68
C LYS A 79 6.74 -25.29 9.12
N PRO A 80 6.86 -24.93 7.83
CA PRO A 80 6.05 -23.86 7.25
C PRO A 80 4.57 -24.14 7.48
N ASP A 81 3.83 -23.08 7.80
CA ASP A 81 2.37 -23.17 7.98
C ASP A 81 1.69 -23.44 6.64
N LEU A 82 2.25 -22.85 5.58
CA LEU A 82 1.90 -23.11 4.19
C LEU A 82 3.16 -23.25 3.35
N GLN A 83 3.22 -24.27 2.50
CA GLN A 83 4.18 -24.36 1.41
C GLN A 83 3.45 -24.86 0.16
N GLU A 84 3.39 -24.02 -0.88
CA GLU A 84 2.66 -24.29 -2.11
C GLU A 84 3.49 -23.88 -3.33
N ILE A 85 3.39 -24.64 -4.43
CA ILE A 85 3.95 -24.26 -5.72
C ILE A 85 2.79 -23.78 -6.59
N CYS A 86 2.80 -22.49 -6.91
CA CYS A 86 1.82 -21.84 -7.75
C CYS A 86 2.34 -21.71 -9.19
N PRO A 87 1.48 -21.77 -10.21
CA PRO A 87 1.90 -21.67 -11.62
C PRO A 87 2.47 -20.29 -11.97
N ASP A 88 2.04 -19.23 -11.29
CA ASP A 88 2.42 -17.85 -11.57
C ASP A 88 2.41 -16.99 -10.30
N TYR A 89 3.02 -15.81 -10.40
CA TYR A 89 3.11 -14.87 -9.28
C TYR A 89 1.74 -14.40 -8.78
N ALA A 90 0.78 -14.19 -9.67
CA ALA A 90 -0.55 -13.72 -9.28
C ALA A 90 -1.33 -14.79 -8.52
N ALA A 91 -1.16 -16.07 -8.87
CA ALA A 91 -1.65 -17.20 -8.12
C ALA A 91 -0.99 -17.27 -6.72
N ALA A 92 0.34 -17.14 -6.62
CA ALA A 92 1.03 -17.10 -5.33
C ALA A 92 0.55 -15.94 -4.44
N GLU A 93 0.38 -14.74 -4.99
CA GLU A 93 -0.17 -13.61 -4.23
C GLU A 93 -1.64 -13.82 -3.85
N LYS A 94 -2.43 -14.51 -4.67
CA LYS A 94 -3.80 -14.86 -4.33
C LYS A 94 -3.80 -15.82 -3.14
N THR A 95 -3.05 -16.93 -3.21
CA THR A 95 -2.93 -17.88 -2.10
C THR A 95 -2.45 -17.18 -0.82
N LEU A 96 -1.45 -16.30 -0.92
CA LEU A 96 -0.96 -15.49 0.21
C LEU A 96 -2.07 -14.65 0.86
N ARG A 97 -2.87 -13.94 0.05
CA ARG A 97 -3.98 -13.12 0.55
C ARG A 97 -5.08 -13.97 1.18
N GLU A 98 -5.36 -15.14 0.61
CA GLU A 98 -6.35 -16.06 1.16
C GLU A 98 -5.91 -16.63 2.50
N PHE A 99 -4.62 -16.99 2.64
CA PHE A 99 -4.03 -17.42 3.90
C PHE A 99 -4.21 -16.36 5.00
N VAL A 100 -3.83 -15.10 4.73
CA VAL A 100 -4.00 -14.01 5.71
C VAL A 100 -5.47 -13.77 6.07
N ARG A 101 -6.41 -14.09 5.18
CA ARG A 101 -7.84 -13.95 5.44
C ARG A 101 -8.41 -15.07 6.32
N THR A 102 -7.88 -16.28 6.22
CA THR A 102 -8.36 -17.45 6.97
C THR A 102 -7.64 -17.64 8.31
N HIS A 103 -6.55 -16.92 8.55
CA HIS A 103 -5.79 -16.88 9.80
C HIS A 103 -5.95 -15.53 10.52
#